data_AF-A0A7C9GF67-F1
#
_entry.id   AF-A0A7C9GF67-F1
#
_cell.length_a   1.000
_cell.length_b   1.000
_cell.length_c   1.000
_cell.angle_alpha   90.00
_cell.angle_beta   90.00
_cell.angle_gamma   90.00
#
_symmetry.space_group_name_H-M   'P 1'
#
loop_
_entity.id
_entity.type
_entity.pdbx_description
1 polymer ?
#
loop_
_entity_poly.entity_id
_entity_poly.type
_entity_poly.pdbx_seq_one_letter_code
_entity_poly.pdbx_strand_id
1 'polypeptide(L)'
;MMRFIRRLWKRSEGAAAVEFALVCVPLLLITIGIIEYAFALFQWNSAEKATQFGVRKAVVSDPVASGLNTINGKTNGNEFGDEPMPNFANSPVVCNGATASCNNAFSFSQASHTRIVNRMRQMFPRITASNVVVEYAPIGLGFVGRCGPVPAVTVRLQNMTYDFLVVHLLVSLVGGTGAASLAMPSFTATMIGEDLNHQSGVSPC
;
A
#
# COMPACT_ATOMS: atom_id res chain seq x y z
N MET A 1 -56.63 -36.59 -9.21
CA MET A 1 -55.58 -35.55 -9.04
C MET A 1 -55.95 -34.46 -8.02
N MET A 2 -57.14 -33.81 -8.11
CA MET A 2 -57.53 -32.67 -7.23
C MET A 2 -57.58 -32.95 -5.72
N ARG A 3 -57.83 -34.20 -5.28
CA ARG A 3 -57.84 -34.54 -3.83
C ARG A 3 -56.43 -34.58 -3.20
N PHE A 4 -55.39 -34.81 -4.00
CA PHE A 4 -54.01 -34.86 -3.52
C PHE A 4 -53.47 -33.45 -3.26
N ILE A 5 -53.80 -32.50 -4.15
CA ILE A 5 -53.44 -31.08 -4.03
C ILE A 5 -54.10 -30.45 -2.78
N ARG A 6 -55.37 -30.76 -2.49
CA ARG A 6 -56.04 -30.31 -1.26
C ARG A 6 -55.45 -30.88 0.04
N ARG A 7 -54.82 -32.06 0.00
CA ARG A 7 -54.14 -32.66 1.17
C ARG A 7 -52.79 -32.02 1.43
N LEU A 8 -52.04 -31.67 0.38
CA LEU A 8 -50.77 -30.94 0.51
C LEU A 8 -50.98 -29.55 1.14
N TRP A 9 -52.06 -28.86 0.78
CA TRP A 9 -52.36 -27.53 1.32
C TRP A 9 -52.81 -27.50 2.79
N LYS A 10 -53.10 -28.66 3.39
CA LYS A 10 -53.57 -28.80 4.78
C LYS A 10 -52.51 -29.33 5.74
N ARG A 11 -51.30 -29.61 5.26
CA ARG A 11 -50.19 -30.12 6.10
C ARG A 11 -49.43 -28.97 6.74
N SER A 12 -49.42 -28.93 8.07
CA SER A 12 -48.61 -28.05 8.93
C SER A 12 -47.31 -28.72 9.41
N GLU A 13 -47.08 -29.97 9.01
CA GLU A 13 -45.84 -30.73 9.25
C GLU A 13 -44.68 -30.01 8.52
N GLY A 14 -43.89 -29.24 9.26
CA GLY A 14 -42.78 -28.46 8.73
C GLY A 14 -42.80 -26.97 9.03
N ALA A 15 -43.86 -26.45 9.68
CA ALA A 15 -43.95 -25.03 10.05
C ALA A 15 -42.73 -24.55 10.87
N ALA A 16 -42.31 -25.32 11.88
CA ALA A 16 -41.13 -25.01 12.70
C ALA A 16 -39.81 -24.98 11.88
N ALA A 17 -39.69 -25.80 10.83
CA ALA A 17 -38.50 -25.79 9.97
C ALA A 17 -38.45 -24.52 9.10
N VAL A 18 -39.61 -24.02 8.64
CA VAL A 18 -39.71 -22.76 7.88
C VAL A 18 -39.42 -21.56 8.78
N GLU A 19 -39.97 -21.53 10.00
CA GLU A 19 -39.70 -20.48 10.98
C GLU A 19 -38.21 -20.41 11.33
N PHE A 20 -37.58 -21.57 11.56
CA PHE A 20 -36.15 -21.63 11.79
C PHE A 20 -35.35 -21.13 10.59
N ALA A 21 -35.69 -21.53 9.36
CA ALA A 21 -35.00 -21.07 8.16
C ALA A 21 -35.10 -19.54 7.97
N LEU A 22 -36.26 -18.96 8.28
CA LEU A 22 -36.52 -17.52 8.14
C LEU A 22 -35.66 -16.69 9.09
N VAL A 23 -35.31 -17.22 10.27
CA VAL A 23 -34.40 -16.57 11.22
C VAL A 23 -32.93 -16.93 10.97
N CYS A 24 -32.65 -18.19 10.66
CA CYS A 24 -31.30 -18.72 10.52
C CYS A 24 -30.56 -18.12 9.30
N VAL A 25 -31.24 -17.98 8.16
CA VAL A 25 -30.64 -17.42 6.94
C VAL A 25 -30.14 -15.98 7.15
N PRO A 26 -30.95 -15.00 7.61
CA PRO A 26 -30.45 -13.64 7.84
C PRO A 26 -29.40 -13.59 8.96
N LEU A 27 -29.52 -14.41 10.01
CA LEU A 27 -28.51 -14.49 11.07
C LEU A 27 -27.14 -14.91 10.50
N LEU A 28 -27.11 -15.94 9.65
CA LEU A 28 -25.88 -16.40 9.01
C LEU A 28 -25.30 -15.36 8.05
N LEU A 29 -26.14 -14.69 7.26
CA LEU A 29 -25.67 -13.62 6.37
C LEU A 29 -25.04 -12.46 7.14
N ILE A 30 -25.65 -12.03 8.25
CA ILE A 30 -25.13 -10.93 9.07
C ILE A 30 -23.81 -11.35 9.75
N THR A 31 -23.76 -12.54 10.35
CA THR A 31 -22.54 -13.03 11.01
C THR A 31 -21.37 -13.20 10.05
N ILE A 32 -21.61 -13.79 8.87
CA ILE A 32 -20.60 -13.89 7.81
C ILE A 32 -20.14 -12.50 7.36
N GLY A 33 -21.09 -11.58 7.14
CA GLY A 33 -20.78 -10.21 6.75
C GLY A 33 -19.90 -9.49 7.77
N ILE A 34 -20.18 -9.66 9.07
CA ILE A 34 -19.35 -9.09 10.15
C ILE A 34 -17.94 -9.68 10.13
N ILE A 35 -17.81 -11.00 9.98
CA ILE A 35 -16.51 -11.68 9.95
C ILE A 35 -15.67 -11.17 8.77
N GLU A 36 -16.24 -11.12 7.56
CA GLU A 36 -15.48 -10.64 6.40
C GLU A 36 -15.10 -9.16 6.52
N TYR A 37 -16.00 -8.32 7.04
CA TYR A 37 -15.69 -6.92 7.29
C TYR A 37 -14.59 -6.74 8.34
N ALA A 38 -14.57 -7.56 9.40
CA ALA A 38 -13.50 -7.56 10.38
C ALA A 38 -12.14 -7.91 9.75
N PHE A 39 -12.11 -8.89 8.82
CA PHE A 39 -10.90 -9.21 8.06
C PHE A 39 -10.47 -8.07 7.13
N ALA A 40 -11.41 -7.36 6.51
CA ALA A 40 -11.09 -6.18 5.69
C ALA A 40 -10.43 -5.08 6.53
N LEU A 41 -11.00 -4.77 7.70
CA LEU A 41 -10.42 -3.82 8.66
C LEU A 41 -9.01 -4.26 9.11
N PHE A 42 -8.80 -5.54 9.39
CA PHE A 42 -7.49 -6.06 9.75
C PHE A 42 -6.45 -5.84 8.64
N GLN A 43 -6.83 -6.02 7.38
CA GLN A 43 -5.93 -5.78 6.24
C GLN A 43 -5.59 -4.30 6.06
N TRP A 44 -6.53 -3.38 6.30
CA TRP A 44 -6.24 -1.94 6.27
C TRP A 44 -5.21 -1.53 7.32
N ASN A 45 -5.37 -1.99 8.56
CA ASN A 45 -4.40 -1.73 9.63
C ASN A 45 -3.02 -2.36 9.30
N SER A 46 -3.02 -3.56 8.72
CA SER A 46 -1.79 -4.23 8.29
C SER A 46 -1.08 -3.46 7.16
N ALA A 47 -1.84 -2.92 6.21
CA ALA A 47 -1.34 -2.10 5.11
C ALA A 47 -0.75 -0.78 5.62
N GLU A 48 -1.43 -0.09 6.53
CA GLU A 48 -0.89 1.11 7.18
C GLU A 48 0.42 0.81 7.91
N LYS A 49 0.46 -0.26 8.71
CA LYS A 49 1.69 -0.67 9.39
C LYS A 49 2.80 -1.02 8.42
N ALA A 50 2.49 -1.68 7.32
CA ALA A 50 3.45 -1.97 6.26
C ALA A 50 4.05 -0.69 5.68
N THR A 51 3.26 0.37 5.46
CA THR A 51 3.79 1.67 4.98
C THR A 51 4.75 2.30 5.98
N GLN A 52 4.44 2.28 7.27
CA GLN A 52 5.33 2.78 8.32
C GLN A 52 6.67 2.02 8.34
N PHE A 53 6.65 0.70 8.21
CA PHE A 53 7.89 -0.09 8.10
C PHE A 53 8.63 0.14 6.78
N GLY A 54 7.90 0.37 5.68
CA GLY A 54 8.44 0.70 4.38
C GLY A 54 9.23 2.00 4.42
N VAL A 55 8.65 3.07 4.97
CA VAL A 55 9.36 4.36 5.10
C VAL A 55 10.57 4.25 6.02
N ARG A 56 10.51 3.45 7.10
CA ARG A 56 11.69 3.19 7.98
C ARG A 56 12.83 2.53 7.23
N LYS A 57 12.51 1.68 6.26
CA LYS A 57 13.53 1.08 5.41
C LYS A 57 14.02 2.04 4.34
N ALA A 58 13.14 2.85 3.77
CA ALA A 58 13.45 3.79 2.71
C ALA A 58 14.41 4.91 3.16
N VAL A 59 14.34 5.35 4.42
CA VAL A 59 15.20 6.41 4.97
C VAL A 59 16.63 5.96 5.32
N VAL A 60 16.89 4.64 5.39
CA VAL A 60 18.20 4.04 5.74
C VAL A 60 18.70 3.12 4.62
N SER A 61 18.33 3.40 3.38
CA SER A 61 18.77 2.59 2.23
C SER A 61 18.99 3.48 1.03
N ASP A 62 19.80 3.01 0.07
CA ASP A 62 20.02 3.74 -1.18
C ASP A 62 18.67 4.18 -1.79
N PRO A 63 18.58 5.42 -2.27
CA PRO A 63 17.33 5.96 -2.78
C PRO A 63 16.86 5.16 -4.00
N VAL A 64 15.55 5.15 -4.20
CA VAL A 64 14.95 4.61 -5.44
C VAL A 64 15.29 5.52 -6.62
N ALA A 65 15.34 6.83 -6.38
CA ALA A 65 15.88 7.81 -7.32
C ALA A 65 17.41 7.75 -7.31
N SER A 66 17.99 6.94 -8.19
CA SER A 66 19.45 6.90 -8.37
C SER A 66 19.97 8.25 -8.87
N GLY A 67 21.10 8.69 -8.32
CA GLY A 67 21.64 10.05 -8.52
C GLY A 67 21.23 11.04 -7.43
N LEU A 68 20.23 10.74 -6.59
CA LEU A 68 19.91 11.59 -5.44
C LEU A 68 21.04 11.55 -4.38
N ASN A 69 21.67 10.39 -4.20
CA ASN A 69 22.81 10.20 -3.29
C ASN A 69 24.13 10.83 -3.78
N THR A 70 24.20 11.29 -5.04
CA THR A 70 25.40 11.94 -5.61
C THR A 70 25.30 13.46 -5.61
N ILE A 71 24.18 14.04 -5.15
CA ILE A 71 24.02 15.49 -5.07
C ILE A 71 24.74 15.99 -3.82
N ASN A 72 25.73 16.85 -4.01
CA ASN A 72 26.52 17.48 -2.95
C ASN A 72 26.19 18.98 -2.75
N GLY A 73 25.26 19.54 -3.53
CA GLY A 73 24.85 20.93 -3.43
C GLY A 73 25.86 21.97 -3.94
N LYS A 74 27.04 21.53 -4.41
CA LYS A 74 28.07 22.44 -4.93
C LYS A 74 27.61 23.03 -6.25
N THR A 75 27.51 24.34 -6.32
CA THR A 75 27.27 25.08 -7.56
C THR A 75 28.23 26.26 -7.66
N ASN A 76 28.23 26.99 -8.77
CA ASN A 76 29.07 28.20 -8.89
C ASN A 76 28.70 29.30 -7.88
N GLY A 77 27.51 29.23 -7.27
CA GLY A 77 27.07 30.15 -6.22
C GLY A 77 27.05 29.53 -4.83
N ASN A 78 27.49 28.27 -4.69
CA ASN A 78 27.44 27.54 -3.43
C ASN A 78 28.70 26.73 -3.14
N GLU A 79 29.41 27.09 -2.07
CA GLU A 79 30.69 26.48 -1.69
C GLU A 79 30.57 25.49 -0.52
N PHE A 80 31.56 24.61 -0.40
CA PHE A 80 31.65 23.70 0.74
C PHE A 80 31.94 24.48 2.03
N GLY A 81 31.23 24.15 3.12
CA GLY A 81 31.62 24.63 4.46
C GLY A 81 30.47 25.10 5.33
N ASP A 82 29.59 25.98 4.83
CA ASP A 82 28.66 26.71 5.70
C ASP A 82 27.27 26.99 5.10
N GLU A 83 27.02 26.55 3.87
CA GLU A 83 25.75 26.82 3.20
C GLU A 83 24.74 25.69 3.36
N PRO A 84 23.45 26.03 3.58
CA PRO A 84 22.40 25.02 3.62
C PRO A 84 22.30 24.31 2.28
N MET A 85 22.04 23.00 2.31
CA MET A 85 21.85 22.21 1.09
C MET A 85 20.73 22.85 0.24
N PRO A 86 21.00 23.26 -1.02
CA PRO A 86 19.96 23.80 -1.87
C PRO A 86 18.92 22.72 -2.17
N ASN A 87 17.69 23.15 -2.43
CA ASN A 87 16.66 22.25 -2.93
C ASN A 87 17.17 21.59 -4.22
N PHE A 88 17.14 20.27 -4.29
CA PHE A 88 17.52 19.57 -5.51
C PHE A 88 16.56 19.96 -6.63
N ALA A 89 17.13 20.27 -7.81
CA ALA A 89 16.37 20.77 -8.95
C ALA A 89 15.24 19.80 -9.31
N ASN A 90 14.04 20.36 -9.54
CA ASN A 90 12.82 19.61 -9.81
C ASN A 90 12.42 18.70 -8.62
N SER A 91 11.99 19.32 -7.53
CA SER A 91 11.46 18.65 -6.34
C SER A 91 9.94 18.84 -6.20
N PRO A 92 9.18 17.87 -5.63
CA PRO A 92 9.65 16.60 -5.09
C PRO A 92 9.94 15.55 -6.16
N VAL A 93 10.88 14.65 -5.88
CA VAL A 93 11.21 13.51 -6.75
C VAL A 93 10.28 12.36 -6.40
N VAL A 94 9.46 11.93 -7.36
CA VAL A 94 8.46 10.86 -7.19
C VAL A 94 8.84 9.68 -8.06
N CYS A 95 9.06 8.53 -7.43
CA CYS A 95 9.35 7.25 -8.06
C CYS A 95 8.15 6.32 -7.95
N ASN A 96 7.59 5.91 -9.09
CA ASN A 96 6.42 5.04 -9.16
C ASN A 96 6.84 3.60 -9.53
N GLY A 97 6.56 2.65 -8.64
CA GLY A 97 6.88 1.24 -8.87
C GLY A 97 6.04 0.59 -9.99
N ALA A 98 4.92 1.19 -10.40
CA ALA A 98 4.11 0.68 -11.51
C ALA A 98 4.78 0.89 -12.88
N THR A 99 5.42 2.04 -13.05
CA THR A 99 6.11 2.42 -14.29
C THR A 99 7.62 2.18 -14.20
N ALA A 100 8.12 1.77 -13.03
CA ALA A 100 9.54 1.66 -12.73
C ALA A 100 10.32 2.90 -13.17
N SER A 101 9.76 4.08 -12.90
CA SER A 101 10.32 5.37 -13.32
C SER A 101 10.23 6.39 -12.19
N CYS A 102 11.18 7.33 -12.19
CA CYS A 102 11.12 8.53 -11.38
C CYS A 102 10.89 9.74 -12.28
N ASN A 103 10.25 10.78 -11.76
CA ASN A 103 10.17 12.06 -12.46
C ASN A 103 11.55 12.74 -12.54
N ASN A 104 11.61 13.88 -13.23
CA ASN A 104 12.73 14.82 -13.13
C ASN A 104 14.09 14.25 -13.56
N ALA A 105 14.07 13.33 -14.51
CA ALA A 105 15.24 12.66 -15.09
C ALA A 105 16.08 11.83 -14.09
N PHE A 106 15.51 11.47 -12.93
CA PHE A 106 16.13 10.49 -12.05
C PHE A 106 15.91 9.07 -12.57
N SER A 107 16.94 8.24 -12.48
CA SER A 107 16.87 6.84 -12.87
C SER A 107 16.28 5.99 -11.74
N PHE A 108 15.41 5.05 -12.08
CA PHE A 108 14.77 4.17 -11.10
C PHE A 108 15.65 2.97 -10.75
N SER A 109 16.04 2.86 -9.47
CA SER A 109 16.77 1.70 -8.95
C SER A 109 15.82 0.58 -8.56
N GLN A 110 15.72 -0.44 -9.41
CA GLN A 110 14.91 -1.63 -9.14
C GLN A 110 15.35 -2.36 -7.85
N ALA A 111 16.66 -2.41 -7.58
CA ALA A 111 17.20 -3.06 -6.40
C ALA A 111 16.78 -2.34 -5.11
N SER A 112 16.91 -1.00 -5.07
CA SER A 112 16.49 -0.18 -3.94
C SER A 112 15.00 -0.32 -3.67
N HIS A 113 14.19 -0.23 -4.72
CA HIS A 113 12.74 -0.36 -4.62
C HIS A 113 12.32 -1.74 -4.09
N THR A 114 12.93 -2.81 -4.61
CA THR A 114 12.63 -4.19 -4.20
C THR A 114 12.96 -4.42 -2.72
N ARG A 115 14.03 -3.81 -2.18
CA ARG A 115 14.35 -3.90 -0.75
C ARG A 115 13.28 -3.28 0.14
N ILE A 116 12.75 -2.12 -0.26
CA ILE A 116 11.66 -1.44 0.46
C ILE A 116 10.39 -2.28 0.40
N VAL A 117 10.00 -2.72 -0.79
CA VAL A 117 8.80 -3.54 -1.01
C VAL A 117 8.90 -4.86 -0.23
N ASN A 118 10.05 -5.54 -0.23
CA ASN A 118 10.23 -6.78 0.54
C ASN A 118 10.08 -6.54 2.04
N ARG A 119 10.53 -5.40 2.57
CA ARG A 119 10.31 -5.05 3.97
C ARG A 119 8.84 -4.77 4.27
N MET A 120 8.10 -4.13 3.36
CA MET A 120 6.66 -3.93 3.49
C MET A 120 5.90 -5.27 3.46
N ARG A 121 6.31 -6.21 2.60
CA ARG A 121 5.69 -7.53 2.44
C ARG A 121 5.80 -8.43 3.68
N GLN A 122 6.76 -8.17 4.57
CA GLN A 122 6.83 -8.87 5.85
C GLN A 122 5.64 -8.55 6.77
N MET A 123 5.01 -7.39 6.61
CA MET A 123 3.81 -7.02 7.36
C MET A 123 2.54 -7.31 6.57
N PHE A 124 2.53 -7.03 5.26
CA PHE A 124 1.40 -7.32 4.39
C PHE A 124 1.87 -7.97 3.07
N PRO A 125 1.83 -9.32 2.98
CA PRO A 125 2.41 -10.06 1.83
C PRO A 125 1.78 -9.77 0.47
N ARG A 126 0.52 -9.30 0.47
CA ARG A 126 -0.25 -8.97 -0.75
C ARG A 126 0.26 -7.72 -1.49
N ILE A 127 1.14 -6.93 -0.87
CA ILE A 127 1.71 -5.74 -1.52
C ILE A 127 2.52 -6.15 -2.75
N THR A 128 2.24 -5.51 -3.88
CA THR A 128 3.05 -5.63 -5.09
C THR A 128 3.89 -4.36 -5.30
N ALA A 129 4.97 -4.48 -6.06
CA ALA A 129 5.84 -3.35 -6.34
C ALA A 129 5.11 -2.22 -7.09
N SER A 130 4.12 -2.53 -7.92
CA SER A 130 3.38 -1.51 -8.68
C SER A 130 2.49 -0.62 -7.81
N ASN A 131 2.14 -1.09 -6.60
CA ASN A 131 1.29 -0.35 -5.67
C ASN A 131 2.06 0.66 -4.81
N VAL A 132 3.39 0.63 -4.86
CA VAL A 132 4.25 1.46 -3.99
C VAL A 132 4.81 2.64 -4.77
N VAL A 133 4.68 3.83 -4.18
CA VAL A 133 5.26 5.08 -4.67
C VAL A 133 6.15 5.66 -3.58
N VAL A 134 7.35 6.07 -3.94
CA VAL A 134 8.32 6.69 -3.02
C VAL A 134 8.59 8.11 -3.49
N GLU A 135 8.46 9.06 -2.58
CA GLU A 135 8.67 10.48 -2.84
C GLU A 135 9.79 11.03 -1.94
N TYR A 136 10.62 11.90 -2.51
CA TYR A 136 11.71 12.60 -1.84
C TYR A 136 11.48 14.11 -1.96
N ALA A 137 11.17 14.78 -0.85
CA ALA A 137 10.93 16.22 -0.80
C ALA A 137 12.08 16.93 -0.04
N PRO A 138 12.60 18.06 -0.55
CA PRO A 138 13.61 18.83 0.15
C PRO A 138 12.96 19.56 1.33
N ILE A 139 13.65 19.54 2.47
CA ILE A 139 13.21 20.18 3.71
C ILE A 139 14.20 21.23 4.22
N GLY A 140 15.16 21.63 3.37
CA GLY A 140 16.20 22.60 3.72
C GLY A 140 17.19 22.11 4.79
N LEU A 141 17.26 20.80 5.02
CA LEU A 141 18.22 20.18 5.93
C LEU A 141 19.47 19.69 5.19
N GLY A 142 20.59 19.65 5.90
CA GLY A 142 21.91 19.29 5.35
C GLY A 142 22.73 20.52 4.96
N PHE A 143 23.98 20.26 4.57
CA PHE A 143 24.96 21.28 4.18
C PHE A 143 25.65 20.90 2.87
N VAL A 144 26.14 21.89 2.14
CA VAL A 144 26.90 21.70 0.90
C VAL A 144 28.19 20.93 1.19
N GLY A 145 28.44 19.85 0.44
CA GLY A 145 29.59 18.94 0.65
C GLY A 145 29.24 17.63 1.32
N ARG A 146 28.03 17.48 1.85
CA ARG A 146 27.51 16.16 2.24
C ARG A 146 27.10 15.36 1.01
N CYS A 147 27.42 14.08 1.01
CA CYS A 147 27.08 13.14 -0.05
C CYS A 147 25.58 12.79 0.02
N GLY A 148 24.76 13.50 -0.77
CA GLY A 148 23.32 13.35 -0.81
C GLY A 148 22.58 14.33 0.12
N PRO A 149 21.39 14.81 -0.30
CA PRO A 149 20.54 15.68 0.51
C PRO A 149 19.91 14.90 1.67
N VAL A 150 19.34 15.63 2.62
CA VAL A 150 18.49 15.07 3.70
C VAL A 150 17.02 15.38 3.35
N PRO A 151 16.35 14.55 2.53
CA PRO A 151 14.96 14.77 2.15
C PRO A 151 14.00 14.24 3.21
N ALA A 152 12.78 14.78 3.24
CA ALA A 152 11.64 14.04 3.74
C ALA A 152 11.28 12.95 2.73
N VAL A 153 11.34 11.70 3.17
CA VAL A 153 10.97 10.51 2.38
C VAL A 153 9.54 10.14 2.73
N THR A 154 8.69 10.09 1.71
CA THR A 154 7.28 9.69 1.83
C THR A 154 7.07 8.39 1.06
N VAL A 155 6.57 7.36 1.73
CA VAL A 155 6.17 6.10 1.09
C VAL A 155 4.64 6.04 1.07
N ARG A 156 4.09 5.83 -0.12
CA ARG A 156 2.65 5.73 -0.37
C ARG A 156 2.30 4.36 -0.95
N LEU A 157 1.31 3.72 -0.36
CA LEU A 157 0.70 2.49 -0.85
C LEU A 157 -0.68 2.82 -1.42
N GLN A 158 -0.89 2.49 -2.70
CA GLN A 158 -2.10 2.85 -3.45
C GLN A 158 -2.60 1.70 -4.33
N ASN A 159 -3.80 1.84 -4.90
CA ASN A 159 -4.40 0.88 -5.83
C ASN A 159 -4.52 -0.55 -5.28
N MET A 160 -4.86 -0.66 -3.99
CA MET A 160 -5.11 -1.93 -3.33
C MET A 160 -6.62 -2.18 -3.26
N THR A 161 -7.04 -3.41 -3.53
CA THR A 161 -8.44 -3.84 -3.42
C THR A 161 -8.58 -5.01 -2.45
N TYR A 162 -9.65 -5.01 -1.66
CA TYR A 162 -10.04 -6.15 -0.86
C TYR A 162 -11.18 -6.88 -1.58
N ASP A 163 -11.01 -8.17 -1.81
CA ASP A 163 -12.03 -9.01 -2.43
C ASP A 163 -12.70 -9.84 -1.34
N PHE A 164 -14.01 -9.68 -1.17
CA PHE A 164 -14.81 -10.46 -0.22
C PHE A 164 -15.03 -11.86 -0.79
N LEU A 165 -14.40 -12.88 -0.19
CA LEU A 165 -14.44 -14.24 -0.70
C LEU A 165 -15.84 -14.86 -0.54
N VAL A 166 -16.41 -14.76 0.66
CA VAL A 166 -17.67 -15.40 1.03
C VAL A 166 -18.86 -14.65 0.42
N VAL A 167 -18.85 -13.31 0.44
CA VAL A 167 -19.88 -12.52 -0.26
C VAL A 167 -19.82 -12.76 -1.76
N HIS A 168 -18.64 -12.83 -2.37
CA HIS A 168 -18.53 -13.15 -3.81
C HIS A 168 -19.08 -14.54 -4.12
N LEU A 169 -18.78 -15.55 -3.29
CA LEU A 169 -19.36 -16.89 -3.41
C LEU A 169 -20.88 -16.89 -3.30
N LEU A 170 -21.45 -16.18 -2.32
CA LEU A 170 -22.90 -16.08 -2.13
C LEU A 170 -23.59 -15.36 -3.31
N VAL A 171 -23.01 -14.27 -3.81
CA VAL A 171 -23.51 -13.56 -4.99
C VAL A 171 -23.46 -14.48 -6.21
N SER A 172 -22.37 -15.23 -6.40
CA SER A 172 -22.23 -16.20 -7.49
C SER A 172 -23.24 -17.35 -7.40
N LEU A 173 -23.59 -17.81 -6.19
CA LEU A 173 -24.59 -18.87 -5.99
C LEU A 173 -26.00 -18.47 -6.41
N VAL A 174 -26.34 -17.17 -6.32
CA VAL A 174 -27.66 -16.63 -6.71
C VAL A 174 -27.65 -16.15 -8.18
N GLY A 175 -26.59 -16.46 -8.95
CA GLY A 175 -26.46 -16.08 -10.35
C GLY A 175 -26.03 -14.62 -10.56
N GLY A 176 -25.57 -13.94 -9.51
CA GLY A 176 -24.95 -12.62 -9.61
C GLY A 176 -23.52 -12.70 -10.12
N THR A 177 -23.13 -11.76 -10.98
CA THR A 177 -21.79 -11.69 -11.60
C THR A 177 -20.93 -10.55 -11.05
N GLY A 178 -21.40 -9.86 -10.01
CA GLY A 178 -20.68 -8.74 -9.40
C GLY A 178 -19.47 -9.19 -8.57
N ALA A 179 -18.31 -8.58 -8.82
CA ALA A 179 -17.19 -8.68 -7.90
C ALA A 179 -17.55 -7.91 -6.62
N ALA A 180 -17.58 -8.62 -5.49
CA ALA A 180 -17.67 -7.98 -4.19
C ALA A 180 -16.26 -7.51 -3.81
N SER A 181 -15.83 -6.39 -4.39
CA SER A 181 -14.53 -5.79 -4.07
C SER A 181 -14.69 -4.39 -3.49
N LEU A 182 -13.82 -4.07 -2.54
CA LEU A 182 -13.77 -2.77 -1.87
C LEU A 182 -12.40 -2.14 -2.14
N ALA A 183 -12.42 -0.95 -2.73
CA ALA A 183 -11.21 -0.17 -2.91
C ALA A 183 -10.68 0.29 -1.55
N MET A 184 -9.41 -0.01 -1.26
CA MET A 184 -8.76 0.50 -0.06
C MET A 184 -8.32 1.96 -0.29
N PRO A 185 -8.36 2.81 0.75
CA PRO A 185 -7.76 4.13 0.66
C PRO A 185 -6.24 4.01 0.49
N SER A 186 -5.60 5.07 -0.01
CA SER A 186 -4.14 5.12 -0.05
C SER A 186 -3.56 5.41 1.34
N PHE A 187 -2.57 4.63 1.75
CA PHE A 187 -1.85 4.83 3.01
C PHE A 187 -0.52 5.52 2.75
N THR A 188 -0.15 6.49 3.58
CA THR A 188 1.05 7.30 3.39
C THR A 188 1.78 7.45 4.71
N ALA A 189 3.11 7.32 4.69
CA ALA A 189 3.96 7.56 5.85
C ALA A 189 5.21 8.34 5.42
N THR A 190 5.56 9.38 6.19
CA THR A 190 6.69 10.28 5.91
C THR A 190 7.66 10.29 7.07
N MET A 191 8.97 10.22 6.77
CA MET A 191 10.05 10.42 7.75
C MET A 191 11.25 11.09 7.08
N ILE A 192 12.12 11.68 7.89
CA ILE A 192 13.37 12.29 7.43
C ILE A 192 14.37 11.20 7.01
N GLY A 193 15.09 11.43 5.92
CA GLY A 193 16.20 10.59 5.48
C GLY A 193 17.33 10.61 6.51
N GLU A 194 17.82 9.44 6.92
CA GLU A 194 18.95 9.30 7.83
C GLU A 194 20.21 9.00 7.02
N ASP A 195 20.20 7.87 6.31
CA ASP A 195 21.29 7.41 5.47
C ASP A 195 20.75 6.88 4.14
N LEU A 196 20.97 7.67 3.09
CA LEU A 196 20.59 7.35 1.72
C LEU A 196 21.79 6.85 0.91
N ASN A 197 22.86 6.39 1.57
CA ASN A 197 24.07 5.98 0.89
C ASN A 197 24.73 4.75 1.55
N HIS A 198 24.25 3.57 1.18
CA HIS A 198 24.75 2.29 1.66
C HIS A 198 25.53 1.54 0.54
N GLN A 199 26.24 2.28 -0.31
CA GLN A 199 27.15 1.68 -1.30
C GLN A 199 28.47 1.28 -0.62
N SER A 200 28.65 -0.01 -0.37
CA SER A 200 29.92 -0.60 0.04
C SER A 200 30.94 -0.49 -1.11
N GLY A 201 31.73 0.60 -1.13
CA GLY A 201 32.96 0.67 -1.92
C GLY A 201 33.03 1.69 -3.06
N VAL A 202 32.01 2.55 -3.25
CA VAL A 202 32.14 3.71 -4.14
C VAL A 202 31.89 4.95 -3.30
N SER A 203 32.94 5.73 -3.07
CA SER A 203 32.84 7.06 -2.46
C SER A 203 31.90 7.92 -3.32
N PRO A 204 30.73 8.35 -2.80
CA PRO A 204 29.89 9.26 -3.55
C PRO A 204 30.28 10.67 -3.14
N CYS A 205 30.60 11.51 -4.12
CA CYS A 205 30.95 12.92 -4.00
C CYS A 205 32.39 13.22 -3.54
#